data_AF-A0A561VCN6-F1
#
_entry.id   AF-A0A561VCN6-F1
#
_cell.length_a   1.000
_cell.length_b   1.000
_cell.length_c   1.000
_cell.angle_alpha   90.00
_cell.angle_beta   90.00
_cell.angle_gamma   90.00
#
_symmetry.space_group_name_H-M   'P 1'
#
loop_
_entity.id
_entity.type
_entity.pdbx_description
1 polymer ?
#
loop_
_entity_poly.entity_id
_entity_poly.type
_entity_poly.pdbx_seq_one_letter_code
_entity_poly.pdbx_strand_id
1 'polypeptide(L)'
;MPARRYNCRCGKKRYRDERQALAAAAADQRAHHVAATVYRCPGGLAWHVTSRGCTPQALRSVGRRLAYELVAHGEVDLDEFRARVAGTDPRRRARVSRCARQMTDLALTRWAPAAAGIRLAATDRAGLARVVQIGLDGYAAERAR
;
A
#
# COMPACT_ATOMS: atom_id res chain seq x y z
N MET A 1 21.09 -19.74 -0.63
CA MET A 1 20.49 -18.37 -0.60
C MET A 1 18.98 -18.49 -0.68
N PRO A 2 18.19 -17.98 0.28
CA PRO A 2 16.75 -18.09 0.16
C PRO A 2 16.28 -17.22 -1.01
N ALA A 3 15.72 -17.86 -2.05
CA ALA A 3 15.11 -17.19 -3.18
C ALA A 3 14.09 -16.16 -2.66
N ARG A 4 14.41 -14.87 -2.78
CA ARG A 4 13.52 -13.76 -2.41
C ARG A 4 12.26 -13.86 -3.27
N ARG A 5 11.23 -14.52 -2.74
CA ARG A 5 10.00 -14.80 -3.48
C ARG A 5 9.32 -13.48 -3.89
N TYR A 6 8.96 -13.35 -5.16
CA TYR A 6 8.22 -12.24 -5.79
C TYR A 6 6.77 -12.16 -5.29
N ASN A 7 6.60 -11.91 -3.99
CA ASN A 7 5.37 -12.15 -3.24
C ASN A 7 4.31 -11.04 -3.38
N CYS A 8 4.28 -10.27 -4.47
CA CYS A 8 3.13 -9.37 -4.64
C CYS A 8 1.86 -10.21 -4.89
N ARG A 9 0.87 -10.12 -4.00
CA ARG A 9 -0.47 -10.70 -4.20
C ARG A 9 -1.45 -9.74 -4.90
N CYS A 10 -0.97 -8.67 -5.53
CA CYS A 10 -1.77 -7.62 -6.18
C CYS A 10 -2.51 -8.06 -7.45
N GLY A 11 -2.38 -9.31 -7.89
CA GLY A 11 -3.05 -9.85 -9.09
C GLY A 11 -2.53 -9.30 -10.43
N LYS A 12 -1.64 -8.30 -10.43
CA LYS A 12 -1.06 -7.72 -11.65
C LYS A 12 0.10 -8.57 -12.20
N LYS A 13 0.34 -8.46 -13.51
CA LYS A 13 1.51 -9.03 -14.19
C LYS A 13 2.79 -8.52 -13.53
N ARG A 14 3.75 -9.41 -13.31
CA ARG A 14 4.92 -9.18 -12.45
C ARG A 14 6.18 -9.27 -13.28
N TYR A 15 7.07 -8.32 -13.10
CA TYR A 15 8.39 -8.32 -13.71
C TYR A 15 9.44 -8.39 -12.60
N ARG A 16 10.52 -9.11 -12.88
CA ARG A 16 11.59 -9.35 -11.92
C ARG A 16 12.42 -8.10 -11.66
N ASP A 17 12.68 -7.34 -12.72
CA ASP A 17 13.49 -6.13 -12.72
C ASP A 17 12.81 -5.02 -13.53
N GLU A 18 13.29 -3.80 -13.33
CA GLU A 18 12.74 -2.59 -13.94
C GLU A 18 12.90 -2.60 -15.46
N ARG A 19 14.03 -3.12 -15.96
CA ARG A 19 14.33 -3.18 -17.39
C ARG A 19 13.31 -4.03 -18.14
N GLN A 20 12.96 -5.21 -17.59
CA GLN A 20 11.90 -6.04 -18.15
C GLN A 20 10.54 -5.33 -18.13
N ALA A 21 10.22 -4.60 -17.06
CA ALA A 21 8.97 -3.86 -16.96
C ALA A 21 8.90 -2.71 -17.98
N LEU A 22 9.99 -1.94 -18.15
CA LEU A 22 10.10 -0.87 -19.14
C LEU A 22 9.98 -1.41 -20.57
N ALA A 23 10.65 -2.51 -20.89
CA ALA A 23 10.55 -3.15 -22.20
C ALA A 23 9.10 -3.61 -22.50
N ALA A 24 8.43 -4.18 -21.50
CA ALA A 24 7.02 -4.56 -21.63
C ALA A 24 6.08 -3.35 -21.75
N ALA A 25 6.33 -2.27 -20.99
CA ALA A 25 5.57 -1.02 -21.10
C ALA A 25 5.67 -0.40 -22.50
N ALA A 26 6.87 -0.39 -23.09
CA ALA A 26 7.08 0.08 -24.45
C ALA A 26 6.37 -0.80 -25.49
N ALA A 27 6.35 -2.12 -25.28
CA ALA A 27 5.60 -3.04 -26.14
C ALA A 27 4.09 -2.82 -26.05
N ASP A 28 3.54 -2.69 -24.83
CA ASP A 28 2.12 -2.41 -24.59
C ASP A 28 1.71 -1.04 -25.18
N GLN A 29 2.55 -0.01 -25.04
CA GLN A 29 2.34 1.31 -25.65
C GLN A 29 2.24 1.22 -27.17
N ARG A 30 3.13 0.46 -27.82
CA ARG A 30 3.09 0.26 -29.28
C ARG A 30 1.87 -0.52 -29.74
N ALA A 31 1.46 -1.54 -28.97
CA ALA A 31 0.35 -2.41 -29.34
C ALA A 31 -1.03 -1.77 -29.11
N HIS A 32 -1.16 -0.90 -28.10
CA HIS A 32 -2.46 -0.41 -27.63
C HIS A 32 -2.60 1.12 -27.67
N HIS A 33 -1.56 1.87 -28.02
CA HIS A 33 -1.54 3.34 -28.05
C HIS A 33 -1.95 4.00 -26.72
N VAL A 34 -1.74 3.31 -25.58
CA VAL A 34 -2.02 3.84 -24.24
C VAL A 34 -0.73 4.08 -23.49
N ALA A 35 -0.59 5.24 -22.83
CA ALA A 35 0.55 5.52 -21.97
C ALA A 35 0.67 4.47 -20.85
N ALA A 36 1.80 3.76 -20.81
CA ALA A 36 2.07 2.75 -19.80
C ALA A 36 2.99 3.32 -18.72
N THR A 37 2.57 3.18 -17.46
CA THR A 37 3.35 3.54 -16.28
C THR A 37 4.00 2.30 -15.70
N VAL A 38 5.32 2.38 -15.50
CA VAL A 38 6.07 1.39 -14.74
C VAL A 38 6.13 1.84 -13.28
N TYR A 39 5.84 0.93 -12.37
CA TYR A 39 5.99 1.21 -10.95
C TYR A 39 6.46 -0.03 -10.19
N ARG A 40 7.27 0.21 -9.16
CA ARG A 40 7.67 -0.85 -8.25
C ARG A 40 6.51 -1.19 -7.33
N CYS A 41 6.26 -2.47 -7.14
CA CYS A 41 5.18 -2.93 -6.31
C CYS A 41 5.27 -2.38 -4.88
N PRO A 42 4.25 -1.66 -4.41
CA PRO A 42 4.11 -1.27 -3.03
C PRO A 42 3.65 -2.47 -2.18
N GLY A 43 4.14 -3.67 -2.43
CA GLY A 43 3.61 -4.90 -1.87
C GLY A 43 4.48 -6.13 -2.08
N GLY A 44 5.65 -5.94 -2.68
CA GLY A 44 6.68 -6.93 -2.94
C GLY A 44 7.83 -6.30 -3.74
N LEU A 45 8.78 -7.11 -4.21
CA LEU A 45 9.92 -6.63 -5.00
C LEU A 45 9.65 -6.58 -6.51
N ALA A 46 8.47 -7.03 -6.95
CA ALA A 46 8.10 -7.07 -8.36
C ALA A 46 7.91 -5.67 -8.94
N TRP A 47 8.20 -5.52 -10.23
CA TRP A 47 7.83 -4.37 -11.03
C TRP A 47 6.52 -4.65 -11.75
N HIS A 48 5.72 -3.60 -11.96
CA HIS A 48 4.43 -3.68 -12.62
C HIS A 48 4.33 -2.64 -13.72
N VAL A 49 3.61 -3.03 -14.78
CA VAL A 49 3.20 -2.14 -15.87
C VAL A 49 1.69 -1.96 -15.76
N THR A 50 1.22 -0.74 -15.98
CA THR A 50 -0.20 -0.40 -15.94
C THR A 50 -0.44 0.87 -16.72
N SER A 51 -1.60 1.00 -17.35
CA SER A 51 -1.99 2.23 -18.05
C SER A 51 -2.40 3.39 -17.14
N ARG A 52 -2.59 3.18 -15.83
CA ARG A 52 -3.16 4.18 -14.90
C ARG A 52 -2.39 4.36 -13.58
N GLY A 53 -1.13 3.91 -13.52
CA GLY A 53 -0.33 3.92 -12.30
C GLY A 53 -0.81 2.99 -11.17
N CYS A 54 -0.23 3.14 -9.98
CA CYS A 54 -0.58 2.32 -8.83
C CYS A 54 -1.93 2.74 -8.24
N THR A 55 -2.98 1.97 -8.51
CA THR A 55 -4.28 2.14 -7.85
C THR A 55 -4.26 1.58 -6.42
N PRO A 56 -4.58 2.37 -5.38
CA PRO A 56 -4.62 1.88 -3.99
C PRO A 56 -5.58 0.71 -3.79
N GLN A 57 -6.66 0.64 -4.58
CA GLN A 57 -7.59 -0.50 -4.55
C GLN A 57 -6.91 -1.83 -4.94
N ALA A 58 -5.81 -1.80 -5.70
CA ALA A 58 -5.06 -3.00 -6.04
C ALA A 58 -4.27 -3.59 -4.86
N LEU A 59 -4.08 -2.84 -3.77
CA LEU A 59 -3.52 -3.36 -2.53
C LEU A 59 -4.59 -4.18 -1.81
N ARG A 60 -4.39 -5.50 -1.67
CA ARG A 60 -5.41 -6.40 -1.08
C ARG A 60 -5.61 -6.23 0.43
N SER A 61 -4.64 -5.66 1.15
CA SER A 61 -4.71 -5.52 2.60
C SER A 61 -5.09 -4.11 3.02
N VAL A 62 -6.01 -4.00 3.97
CA VAL A 62 -6.42 -2.73 4.61
C VAL A 62 -5.21 -1.98 5.17
N GLY A 63 -4.29 -2.66 5.85
CA GLY A 63 -3.06 -2.03 6.38
C GLY A 63 -2.20 -1.38 5.30
N ARG A 64 -1.93 -2.07 4.17
CA ARG A 64 -1.18 -1.45 3.06
C ARG A 64 -1.91 -0.26 2.43
N ARG A 65 -3.24 -0.32 2.31
CA ARG A 65 -4.04 0.81 1.79
C ARG A 65 -3.93 2.02 2.70
N LEU A 66 -4.09 1.83 4.01
CA LEU A 66 -3.98 2.91 4.99
C LEU A 66 -2.57 3.50 5.00
N ALA A 67 -1.53 2.66 4.98
CA ALA A 67 -0.15 3.12 4.92
C ALA A 67 0.16 3.90 3.64
N TYR A 68 -0.40 3.49 2.49
CA TYR A 68 -0.24 4.21 1.23
C TYR A 68 -0.82 5.63 1.31
N GLU A 69 -2.05 5.76 1.82
CA GLU A 69 -2.73 7.06 1.98
C GLU A 69 -1.94 7.98 2.92
N LEU A 70 -1.43 7.44 4.04
CA LEU A 70 -0.58 8.18 4.98
C LEU A 70 0.76 8.59 4.37
N VAL A 71 1.38 7.76 3.51
CA VAL A 71 2.60 8.13 2.79
C VAL A 71 2.34 9.25 1.78
N ALA A 72 1.22 9.15 1.05
CA ALA A 72 0.86 10.09 -0.01
C ALA A 72 0.40 11.45 0.53
N HIS A 73 -0.42 11.46 1.58
CA HIS A 73 -1.11 12.65 2.08
C HIS A 73 -0.58 13.15 3.42
N GLY A 74 0.21 12.35 4.14
CA GLY A 74 0.70 12.68 5.48
C GLY A 74 -0.33 12.48 6.59
N GLU A 75 -1.61 12.65 6.30
CA GLU A 75 -2.72 12.48 7.25
C GLU A 75 -3.91 11.81 6.58
N VAL A 76 -4.72 11.11 7.38
CA VAL A 76 -5.92 10.40 6.92
C VAL A 76 -7.05 10.60 7.94
N ASP A 77 -8.23 10.95 7.45
CA ASP A 77 -9.48 10.80 8.20
C ASP A 77 -9.88 9.30 8.20
N LEU A 78 -9.89 8.70 9.39
CA LEU A 78 -10.09 7.27 9.53
C LEU A 78 -11.54 6.87 9.27
N ASP A 79 -12.51 7.76 9.51
CA ASP A 79 -13.92 7.49 9.25
C ASP A 79 -14.23 7.57 7.76
N GLU A 80 -13.69 8.56 7.06
CA GLU A 80 -13.76 8.64 5.59
C GLU A 80 -13.08 7.42 4.94
N PHE A 81 -11.86 7.09 5.36
CA PHE A 81 -11.14 5.93 4.86
C PHE A 81 -11.90 4.63 5.13
N ARG A 82 -12.49 4.49 6.32
CA ARG A 82 -13.32 3.34 6.69
C ARG A 82 -14.55 3.25 5.80
N ALA A 83 -15.25 4.35 5.53
CA ALA A 83 -16.41 4.36 4.63
C ALA A 83 -16.01 3.90 3.22
N ARG A 84 -14.89 4.41 2.67
CA ARG A 84 -14.39 4.07 1.34
C ARG A 84 -13.94 2.60 1.21
N VAL A 85 -13.26 2.06 2.22
CA VAL A 85 -12.62 0.73 2.13
C VAL A 85 -13.50 -0.41 2.65
N ALA A 86 -14.33 -0.14 3.66
CA ALA A 86 -15.16 -1.14 4.33
C ALA A 86 -16.66 -0.99 4.06
N GLY A 87 -17.14 0.19 3.65
CA GLY A 87 -18.57 0.47 3.52
C GLY A 87 -19.32 0.20 4.83
N THR A 88 -20.39 -0.59 4.74
CA THR A 88 -21.23 -1.00 5.87
C THR A 88 -20.79 -2.32 6.53
N ASP A 89 -19.80 -3.04 5.99
CA ASP A 89 -19.36 -4.34 6.52
C ASP A 89 -18.66 -4.16 7.90
N PRO A 90 -19.27 -4.64 9.00
CA PRO A 90 -18.75 -4.43 10.35
C PRO A 90 -17.39 -5.10 10.58
N ARG A 91 -17.13 -6.25 9.95
CA ARG A 91 -15.85 -6.98 10.09
C ARG A 91 -14.72 -6.21 9.43
N ARG A 92 -14.97 -5.65 8.24
CA ARG A 92 -14.00 -4.79 7.54
C ARG A 92 -13.77 -3.48 8.29
N ARG A 93 -14.82 -2.86 8.84
CA ARG A 93 -14.71 -1.66 9.67
C ARG A 93 -13.83 -1.90 10.90
N ALA A 94 -14.05 -3.00 11.62
CA ALA A 94 -13.22 -3.40 12.74
C ALA A 94 -11.75 -3.66 12.33
N ARG A 95 -11.52 -4.18 11.12
CA ARG A 95 -10.18 -4.39 10.58
C ARG A 95 -9.44 -3.08 10.33
N VAL A 96 -10.12 -2.04 9.83
CA VAL A 96 -9.53 -0.70 9.66
C VAL A 96 -9.04 -0.16 11.01
N SER A 97 -9.90 -0.16 12.03
CA SER A 97 -9.53 0.36 13.36
C SER A 97 -8.40 -0.42 14.01
N ARG A 98 -8.34 -1.74 13.79
CA ARG A 98 -7.25 -2.59 14.27
C ARG A 98 -5.92 -2.23 13.60
N CYS A 99 -5.92 -2.08 12.27
CA CYS A 99 -4.71 -1.69 11.54
C CYS A 99 -4.21 -0.30 11.98
N ALA A 100 -5.11 0.67 12.19
CA ALA A 100 -4.74 2.00 12.66
C ALA A 100 -4.11 1.99 14.06
N ARG A 101 -4.69 1.23 15.00
CA ARG A 101 -4.10 1.02 16.33
C ARG A 101 -2.72 0.38 16.24
N GLN A 102 -2.60 -0.74 15.53
CA GLN A 102 -1.31 -1.43 15.36
C GLN A 102 -0.23 -0.54 14.71
N MET A 103 -0.58 0.32 13.75
CA MET A 103 0.38 1.31 13.19
C MET A 103 0.83 2.33 14.22
N THR A 104 -0.08 2.77 15.09
CA THR A 104 0.23 3.70 16.19
C THR A 104 1.13 3.02 17.22
N ASP A 105 0.83 1.78 17.60
CA ASP A 105 1.66 0.99 18.53
C ASP A 105 3.09 0.75 17.99
N LEU A 106 3.23 0.67 16.67
CA LEU A 106 4.52 0.57 15.98
C LEU A 106 5.22 1.92 15.77
N ALA A 107 4.68 3.02 16.31
CA ALA A 107 5.16 4.40 16.16
C ALA A 107 5.24 4.90 14.70
N LEU A 108 4.46 4.29 13.81
CA LEU A 108 4.36 4.71 12.40
C LEU A 108 3.42 5.89 12.20
N THR A 109 2.47 6.03 13.12
CA THR A 109 1.45 7.06 13.12
C THR A 109 1.18 7.57 14.53
N ARG A 110 0.51 8.72 14.63
CA ARG A 110 -0.10 9.23 15.87
C ARG A 110 -1.54 9.64 15.63
N TRP A 111 -2.36 9.55 16.67
CA TRP A 111 -3.69 10.16 16.68
C TRP A 111 -3.55 11.68 16.70
N ALA A 112 -4.21 12.35 15.77
CA ALA A 112 -4.20 13.80 15.66
C ALA A 112 -5.55 14.36 16.14
N PRO A 113 -5.57 15.54 16.79
CA PRO A 113 -6.80 16.24 17.07
C PRO A 113 -7.55 16.54 15.77
N ALA A 114 -8.86 16.34 15.76
CA ALA A 114 -9.72 16.67 14.64
C ALA A 114 -10.98 17.37 15.15
N ALA A 115 -11.45 18.39 14.42
CA ALA A 115 -12.69 19.10 14.74
C ALA A 115 -13.92 18.18 14.61
N ALA A 116 -13.84 17.16 13.76
CA ALA A 116 -14.80 16.07 13.66
C ALA A 116 -14.08 14.81 13.18
N GLY A 117 -14.54 13.63 13.62
CA GLY A 117 -13.98 12.34 13.25
C GLY A 117 -12.68 11.97 13.95
N ILE A 118 -12.06 10.88 13.51
CA ILE A 118 -10.79 10.38 14.03
C ILE A 118 -9.71 10.58 12.97
N ARG A 119 -8.69 11.40 13.26
CA ARG A 119 -7.57 11.64 12.34
C ARG A 119 -6.31 10.90 12.76
N LEU A 120 -5.64 10.33 11.77
CA LEU A 120 -4.37 9.63 11.93
C LEU A 120 -3.30 10.36 11.10
N ALA A 121 -2.19 10.75 11.74
CA ALA A 121 -1.08 11.44 11.09
C ALA A 121 0.15 10.54 11.02
N ALA A 122 0.88 10.60 9.90
CA ALA A 122 2.14 9.87 9.69
C ALA A 122 3.25 10.45 10.58
N THR A 123 3.96 9.58 11.31
CA THR A 123 5.16 9.95 12.09
C THR A 123 6.43 9.36 11.51
N ASP A 124 6.35 8.19 10.88
CA ASP A 124 7.46 7.55 10.17
C ASP A 124 7.04 7.17 8.74
N ARG A 125 7.31 8.07 7.78
CA ARG A 125 6.99 7.84 6.36
C ARG A 125 7.82 6.71 5.76
N ALA A 126 9.05 6.49 6.21
CA ALA A 126 9.90 5.42 5.70
C ALA A 126 9.39 4.05 6.16
N GLY A 127 9.04 3.92 7.44
CA GLY A 127 8.39 2.74 7.99
C GLY A 127 7.02 2.48 7.36
N LEU A 128 6.21 3.51 7.11
CA LEU A 128 4.95 3.36 6.36
C LEU A 128 5.18 2.89 4.92
N ALA A 129 6.16 3.45 4.22
CA ALA A 129 6.55 2.97 2.89
C ALA A 129 7.03 1.51 2.93
N ARG A 130 7.68 1.09 4.02
CA ARG A 130 8.02 -0.32 4.25
C ARG A 130 6.77 -1.17 4.48
N VAL A 131 5.83 -0.74 5.33
CA VAL A 131 4.54 -1.41 5.54
C VAL A 131 3.77 -1.57 4.25
N VAL A 132 3.79 -0.57 3.37
CA VAL A 132 3.26 -0.68 2.02
C VAL A 132 3.92 -1.89 1.33
N GLN A 133 5.25 -1.89 1.18
CA GLN A 133 6.00 -2.96 0.51
C GLN A 133 5.80 -4.38 1.08
N ILE A 134 5.81 -4.57 2.40
CA ILE A 134 5.83 -5.92 2.98
C ILE A 134 4.55 -6.29 3.73
N GLY A 135 3.67 -5.33 3.99
CA GLY A 135 2.47 -5.49 4.82
C GLY A 135 2.75 -5.20 6.28
N LEU A 136 1.68 -4.85 7.02
CA LEU A 136 1.78 -4.45 8.43
C LEU A 136 2.30 -5.58 9.32
N ASP A 137 1.80 -6.81 9.11
CA ASP A 137 2.26 -7.98 9.87
C ASP A 137 3.74 -8.31 9.58
N GLY A 138 4.16 -8.17 8.31
CA GLY A 138 5.56 -8.36 7.91
C GLY A 138 6.48 -7.33 8.55
N TYR A 139 6.05 -6.07 8.62
CA TYR A 139 6.81 -5.00 9.27
C TYR A 139 6.90 -5.19 10.79
N ALA A 140 5.79 -5.58 11.44
CA ALA A 140 5.80 -5.90 12.87
C ALA A 140 6.80 -7.03 13.18
N ALA A 141 6.88 -8.06 12.33
CA ALA A 141 7.85 -9.14 12.47
C ALA A 141 9.30 -8.71 12.19
N GLU A 142 9.55 -7.72 11.32
CA GLU A 142 10.89 -7.13 11.13
C GLU A 142 11.34 -6.34 12.36
N ARG A 143 10.43 -5.63 13.04
CA ARG A 143 10.70 -4.81 14.23
C ARG A 143 10.95 -5.59 15.52
N ALA A 144 10.50 -6.84 15.60
CA ALA A 144 10.64 -7.69 16.77
C ALA A 144 11.95 -8.49 16.80
N ARG A 145 12.83 -8.29 15.81
CA ARG A 145 14.16 -8.89 15.69
C ARG A 145 15.22 -7.88 16.08
#